data_AF-A0A0N9V5Z9-F1
#
_entry.id   AF-A0A0N9V5Z9-F1
#
_cell.length_a   1.000
_cell.length_b   1.000
_cell.length_c   1.000
_cell.angle_alpha   90.00
_cell.angle_beta   90.00
_cell.angle_gamma   90.00
#
_symmetry.space_group_name_H-M   'P 1'
#
loop_
_entity.id
_entity.type
_entity.pdbx_description
1 polymer ?
#
loop_
_entity_poly.entity_id
_entity_poly.type
_entity_poly.pdbx_seq_one_letter_code
_entity_poly.pdbx_strand_id
1 'polypeptide(L)'
;MAQTDWTLDLGGAPWNEDCSQIGHTPNFDLVNNAEAMLYRAALIAVAGSPPVGISLRIKANAHDFGTYRTVEASIDNDQDDGSHASYLETLETGIAFWHQAGFAPPEFGKLTASDQLAGFVVDAVASALRITRPSSTGAFFPASSGPLHRNLTAAFPEAAQRAFSEGGLPC
;
A
#
# COMPACT_ATOMS: atom_id res chain seq x y z
N MET A 1 -13.14 -6.69 21.24
CA MET A 1 -12.00 -7.02 20.35
C MET A 1 -12.62 -7.41 19.04
N ALA A 2 -12.10 -6.95 17.90
CA ALA A 2 -12.55 -7.47 16.61
C ALA A 2 -12.24 -8.98 16.57
N GLN A 3 -13.20 -9.79 16.15
CA GLN A 3 -12.99 -11.22 15.96
C GLN A 3 -12.09 -11.41 14.73
N THR A 4 -11.36 -12.52 14.68
CA THR A 4 -10.58 -12.90 13.51
C THR A 4 -10.70 -14.40 13.39
N ASP A 5 -11.38 -14.85 12.34
CA ASP A 5 -11.62 -16.26 12.08
C ASP A 5 -10.41 -16.87 11.38
N TRP A 6 -9.81 -16.15 10.43
CA TRP A 6 -8.65 -16.58 9.67
C TRP A 6 -7.84 -15.39 9.13
N THR A 7 -6.62 -15.68 8.65
CA THR A 7 -5.73 -14.70 8.04
C THR A 7 -5.20 -15.16 6.70
N LEU A 8 -4.78 -14.20 5.88
CA LEU A 8 -4.19 -14.40 4.55
C LEU A 8 -2.91 -13.56 4.45
N ASP A 9 -1.78 -14.21 4.16
CA ASP A 9 -0.52 -13.52 3.86
C ASP A 9 -0.51 -13.11 2.37
N LEU A 10 -0.25 -11.83 2.11
CA LEU A 10 -0.28 -11.22 0.78
C LEU A 10 1.13 -10.94 0.24
N GLY A 11 2.18 -11.24 1.00
CA GLY A 11 3.57 -10.90 0.68
C GLY A 11 3.98 -9.50 1.13
N GLY A 12 5.24 -9.13 0.87
CA GLY A 12 5.83 -7.87 1.32
C GLY A 12 6.00 -6.80 0.23
N ALA A 13 5.92 -7.18 -1.04
CA ALA A 13 6.19 -6.33 -2.20
C ALA A 13 5.50 -6.89 -3.46
N PRO A 14 5.39 -6.10 -4.55
CA PRO A 14 4.96 -6.63 -5.84
C PRO A 14 5.88 -7.75 -6.33
N TRP A 15 5.30 -8.80 -6.93
CA TRP A 15 6.01 -10.07 -7.14
C TRP A 15 7.03 -10.08 -8.29
N ASN A 16 7.08 -9.03 -9.12
CA ASN A 16 8.07 -8.84 -10.19
C ASN A 16 9.04 -7.67 -9.94
N GLU A 17 9.09 -7.12 -8.73
CA GLU A 17 10.02 -6.05 -8.34
C GLU A 17 11.20 -6.59 -7.52
N ASP A 18 12.33 -5.88 -7.55
CA ASP A 18 13.45 -6.17 -6.65
C ASP A 18 13.03 -5.84 -5.21
N CYS A 19 12.85 -6.87 -4.38
CA CYS A 19 12.43 -6.70 -2.99
C CYS A 19 13.61 -6.70 -2.01
N SER A 20 13.39 -6.14 -0.83
CA SER A 20 14.40 -6.11 0.22
C SER A 20 14.82 -7.53 0.66
N GLN A 21 16.12 -7.74 0.84
CA GLN A 21 16.71 -9.04 1.17
C GLN A 21 17.67 -8.95 2.36
N ILE A 22 17.51 -9.86 3.32
CA ILE A 22 18.42 -9.98 4.46
C ILE A 22 19.84 -10.24 3.96
N GLY A 23 20.81 -9.53 4.55
CA GLY A 23 22.23 -9.66 4.18
C GLY A 23 22.64 -8.91 2.91
N HIS A 24 21.69 -8.39 2.13
CA HIS A 24 21.95 -7.61 0.92
C HIS A 24 21.50 -6.15 1.06
N THR A 25 20.34 -5.91 1.65
CA THR A 25 19.76 -4.58 1.81
C THR A 25 20.30 -3.90 3.08
N PRO A 26 20.97 -2.74 2.96
CA PRO A 26 21.34 -1.93 4.12
C PRO A 26 20.09 -1.51 4.91
N ASN A 27 20.18 -1.50 6.24
CA ASN A 27 19.04 -1.19 7.13
C ASN A 27 17.81 -2.06 6.84
N PHE A 28 18.02 -3.36 6.55
CA PHE A 28 16.97 -4.29 6.13
C PHE A 28 15.68 -4.17 6.95
N ASP A 29 15.74 -4.20 8.28
CA ASP A 29 14.53 -4.13 9.12
C ASP A 29 13.66 -2.90 8.85
N LEU A 30 14.31 -1.76 8.63
CA LEU A 30 13.67 -0.48 8.34
C LEU A 30 13.13 -0.46 6.91
N VAL A 31 13.93 -0.90 5.94
CA VAL A 31 13.54 -0.94 4.52
C VAL A 31 12.40 -1.93 4.29
N ASN A 32 12.49 -3.15 4.83
CA ASN A 32 11.48 -4.17 4.70
C ASN A 32 10.15 -3.77 5.36
N ASN A 33 10.20 -3.00 6.46
CA ASN A 33 8.99 -2.41 7.03
C ASN A 33 8.38 -1.35 6.09
N ALA A 34 9.19 -0.43 5.55
CA ALA A 34 8.72 0.56 4.59
C ALA A 34 8.12 -0.08 3.33
N GLU A 35 8.77 -1.11 2.81
CA GLU A 35 8.34 -1.87 1.64
C GLU A 35 6.97 -2.51 1.86
N ALA A 36 6.78 -3.23 2.98
CA ALA A 36 5.49 -3.82 3.32
C ALA A 36 4.40 -2.75 3.55
N MET A 37 4.74 -1.61 4.17
CA MET A 37 3.81 -0.48 4.35
C MET A 37 3.37 0.12 3.00
N LEU A 38 4.30 0.28 2.05
CA LEU A 38 4.00 0.77 0.72
C LEU A 38 3.22 -0.25 -0.11
N TYR A 39 3.53 -1.54 0.03
CA TYR A 39 2.79 -2.60 -0.64
C TYR A 39 1.34 -2.67 -0.15
N ARG A 40 1.11 -2.50 1.16
CA ARG A 40 -0.25 -2.33 1.71
C ARG A 40 -0.97 -1.14 1.09
N ALA A 41 -0.29 0.00 0.91
CA ALA A 41 -0.88 1.18 0.27
C ALA A 41 -1.19 0.94 -1.22
N ALA A 42 -0.33 0.20 -1.92
CA ALA A 42 -0.55 -0.20 -3.31
C ALA A 42 -1.75 -1.15 -3.46
N LEU A 43 -1.89 -2.14 -2.56
CA LEU A 43 -3.07 -3.01 -2.51
C LEU A 43 -4.35 -2.20 -2.27
N ILE A 44 -4.32 -1.22 -1.36
CA ILE A 44 -5.44 -0.30 -1.13
C ILE A 44 -5.72 0.57 -2.37
N ALA A 45 -4.70 1.00 -3.10
CA ALA A 45 -4.91 1.76 -4.34
C ALA A 45 -5.75 0.95 -5.34
N VAL A 46 -5.45 -0.35 -5.50
CA VAL A 46 -6.13 -1.23 -6.45
C VAL A 46 -7.50 -1.69 -5.93
N ALA A 47 -7.56 -2.21 -4.70
CA ALA A 47 -8.75 -2.85 -4.13
C ALA A 47 -9.72 -1.86 -3.44
N GLY A 48 -9.23 -0.67 -3.06
CA GLY A 48 -9.94 0.24 -2.16
C GLY A 48 -9.68 -0.05 -0.68
N SER A 49 -10.29 0.76 0.18
CA SER A 49 -10.24 0.54 1.63
C SER A 49 -10.89 -0.80 2.00
N PRO A 50 -10.35 -1.54 3.00
CA PRO A 50 -10.96 -2.80 3.44
C PRO A 50 -12.42 -2.61 3.87
N PRO A 51 -13.33 -3.50 3.44
CA PRO A 51 -14.70 -3.52 3.96
C PRO A 51 -14.72 -3.91 5.45
N VAL A 52 -15.86 -3.70 6.10
CA VAL A 52 -16.05 -4.13 7.50
C VAL A 52 -15.78 -5.63 7.62
N GLY A 53 -15.06 -6.05 8.65
CA GLY A 53 -14.65 -7.45 8.84
C GLY A 53 -13.30 -7.81 8.22
N ILE A 54 -12.72 -6.95 7.38
CA ILE A 54 -11.35 -7.14 6.85
C ILE A 54 -10.44 -6.03 7.38
N SER A 55 -9.26 -6.40 7.86
CA SER A 55 -8.21 -5.45 8.21
C SER A 55 -6.87 -5.86 7.61
N LEU A 56 -6.11 -4.88 7.11
CA LEU A 56 -4.76 -5.08 6.59
C LEU A 56 -3.73 -4.57 7.59
N ARG A 57 -2.80 -5.43 8.00
CA ARG A 57 -1.72 -5.12 8.93
C ARG A 57 -0.37 -5.55 8.39
N ILE A 58 0.69 -4.97 8.94
CA ILE A 58 2.06 -5.44 8.70
C ILE A 58 2.38 -6.51 9.74
N LYS A 59 2.62 -7.73 9.28
CA LYS A 59 2.94 -8.89 10.11
C LYS A 59 4.45 -9.08 10.14
N ALA A 60 5.01 -9.14 11.35
CA ALA A 60 6.39 -9.58 11.55
C ALA A 60 6.45 -11.11 11.59
N ASN A 61 7.26 -11.69 10.70
CA ASN A 61 7.51 -13.11 10.55
C ASN A 61 8.96 -13.39 10.94
N ALA A 62 9.14 -13.89 12.16
CA ALA A 62 10.46 -14.26 12.67
C ALA A 62 10.91 -15.59 12.06
N HIS A 63 12.11 -15.60 11.48
CA HIS A 63 12.80 -16.77 10.95
C HIS A 63 14.22 -16.83 11.49
N ASP A 64 14.88 -17.97 11.31
CA ASP A 64 16.25 -18.20 11.80
C ASP A 64 17.28 -17.19 11.25
N PHE A 65 16.99 -16.58 10.10
CA PHE A 65 17.85 -15.61 9.43
C PHE A 65 17.49 -14.14 9.71
N GLY A 66 16.40 -13.88 10.43
CA GLY A 66 15.92 -12.54 10.78
C GLY A 66 14.41 -12.41 10.68
N THR A 67 13.90 -11.17 10.76
CA THR A 67 12.45 -10.91 10.76
C THR A 67 12.02 -10.26 9.46
N TYR A 68 11.24 -10.98 8.67
CA TYR A 68 10.59 -10.43 7.48
C TYR A 68 9.25 -9.80 7.86
N ARG A 69 8.80 -8.84 7.07
CA ARG A 69 7.51 -8.18 7.22
C ARG A 69 6.71 -8.33 5.94
N THR A 70 5.49 -8.81 6.09
CA THR A 70 4.51 -8.97 4.99
C THR A 70 3.22 -8.24 5.34
N VAL A 71 2.37 -8.04 4.33
CA VAL A 71 1.00 -7.56 4.52
C VAL A 71 0.13 -8.78 4.80
N GLU A 72 -0.62 -8.74 5.89
CA GLU A 72 -1.57 -9.79 6.26
C GLU A 72 -2.98 -9.20 6.31
N ALA A 73 -3.93 -9.86 5.67
CA ALA A 73 -5.35 -9.62 5.88
C ALA A 73 -5.84 -10.47 7.06
N SER A 74 -6.58 -9.87 7.98
CA SER A 74 -7.34 -10.56 9.03
C SER A 74 -8.83 -10.45 8.72
N ILE A 75 -9.53 -11.59 8.72
CA ILE A 75 -10.91 -11.73 8.25
C ILE A 75 -11.82 -12.17 9.41
N ASP A 76 -12.95 -11.49 9.54
CA ASP A 76 -14.08 -11.82 10.42
C ASP A 76 -15.30 -12.11 9.54
N ASN A 77 -15.65 -13.39 9.37
CA ASN A 77 -16.70 -13.82 8.45
C ASN A 77 -18.10 -13.39 8.93
N ASP A 78 -18.28 -13.16 10.22
CA ASP A 78 -19.57 -12.72 10.79
C ASP A 78 -19.93 -11.29 10.37
N GLN A 79 -18.97 -10.55 9.82
CA GLN A 79 -19.13 -9.19 9.31
C GLN A 79 -19.20 -9.11 7.78
N ASP A 80 -19.23 -10.25 7.07
CA ASP A 80 -19.32 -10.27 5.62
C ASP A 80 -20.70 -9.79 5.13
N ASP A 81 -20.71 -8.66 4.44
CA ASP A 81 -21.88 -8.09 3.77
C ASP A 81 -22.04 -8.59 2.32
N GLY A 82 -21.25 -9.59 1.92
CA GLY A 82 -21.15 -10.14 0.58
C GLY A 82 -20.01 -9.56 -0.25
N SER A 83 -19.26 -8.57 0.27
CA SER A 83 -18.14 -7.95 -0.43
C SER A 83 -16.78 -8.64 -0.20
N HIS A 84 -16.66 -9.48 0.83
CA HIS A 84 -15.36 -10.04 1.25
C HIS A 84 -14.70 -10.84 0.13
N ALA A 85 -15.44 -11.73 -0.52
CA ALA A 85 -14.91 -12.62 -1.55
C ALA A 85 -14.24 -11.84 -2.69
N SER A 86 -14.92 -10.84 -3.26
CA SER A 86 -14.35 -10.02 -4.35
C SER A 86 -13.17 -9.15 -3.91
N TYR A 87 -13.20 -8.68 -2.66
CA TYR A 87 -12.10 -7.89 -2.11
C TYR A 87 -10.84 -8.77 -1.94
N LEU A 88 -11.02 -9.95 -1.35
CA LEU A 88 -9.95 -10.92 -1.12
C LEU A 88 -9.38 -11.46 -2.44
N GLU A 89 -10.21 -11.75 -3.44
CA GLU A 89 -9.74 -12.14 -4.78
C GLU A 89 -8.84 -11.06 -5.41
N THR A 90 -9.20 -9.78 -5.25
CA THR A 90 -8.37 -8.66 -5.71
C THR A 90 -7.03 -8.60 -4.97
N LEU A 91 -7.02 -8.85 -3.65
CA LEU A 91 -5.80 -8.88 -2.86
C LEU A 91 -4.90 -10.07 -3.21
N GLU A 92 -5.46 -11.27 -3.35
CA GLU A 92 -4.73 -12.50 -3.70
C GLU A 92 -4.14 -12.44 -5.11
N THR A 93 -4.85 -11.83 -6.06
CA THR A 93 -4.31 -11.54 -7.39
C THR A 93 -3.03 -10.70 -7.29
N GLY A 94 -2.98 -9.81 -6.30
CA GLY A 94 -1.82 -9.01 -5.98
C GLY A 94 -1.43 -8.06 -7.11
N ILE A 95 -0.19 -7.59 -7.07
CA ILE A 95 0.35 -6.62 -8.02
C ILE A 95 1.72 -7.09 -8.48
N ALA A 96 1.98 -7.05 -9.78
CA ALA A 96 3.27 -7.45 -10.35
C ALA A 96 4.32 -6.36 -10.17
N PHE A 97 3.94 -5.10 -10.42
CA PHE A 97 4.84 -3.94 -10.41
C PHE A 97 4.22 -2.74 -9.71
N TRP A 98 5.02 -1.88 -9.10
CA TRP A 98 4.55 -0.69 -8.37
C TRP A 98 3.66 0.22 -9.23
N HIS A 99 4.00 0.37 -10.51
CA HIS A 99 3.30 1.27 -11.43
C HIS A 99 1.85 0.83 -11.73
N GLN A 100 1.50 -0.43 -11.53
CA GLN A 100 0.12 -0.91 -11.69
C GLN A 100 -0.82 -0.31 -10.62
N ALA A 101 -0.26 0.07 -9.46
CA ALA A 101 -0.96 0.80 -8.41
C ALA A 101 -0.69 2.32 -8.43
N GLY A 102 -0.03 2.83 -9.48
CA GLY A 102 0.31 4.24 -9.61
C GLY A 102 1.52 4.69 -8.79
N PHE A 103 2.29 3.75 -8.22
CA PHE A 103 3.52 4.06 -7.49
C PHE A 103 4.73 4.01 -8.43
N ALA A 104 5.67 4.93 -8.23
CA ALA A 104 7.04 4.72 -8.73
C ALA A 104 7.76 3.71 -7.81
N PRO A 105 8.71 2.91 -8.33
CA PRO A 105 9.56 2.08 -7.49
C PRO A 105 10.22 2.90 -6.37
N PRO A 106 10.04 2.54 -5.09
CA PRO A 106 10.56 3.34 -3.98
C PRO A 106 12.10 3.32 -3.93
N GLU A 107 12.71 4.50 -3.75
CA GLU A 107 14.16 4.62 -3.56
C GLU A 107 14.54 4.36 -2.10
N PHE A 108 14.49 3.08 -1.67
CA PHE A 108 14.72 2.70 -0.28
C PHE A 108 16.10 3.08 0.28
N GLY A 109 17.10 3.32 -0.58
CA GLY A 109 18.42 3.83 -0.15
C GLY A 109 18.37 5.20 0.54
N LYS A 110 17.28 5.97 0.37
CA LYS A 110 17.04 7.23 1.09
C LYS A 110 16.68 7.02 2.57
N LEU A 111 16.31 5.80 2.94
CA LEU A 111 15.84 5.46 4.28
C LEU A 111 17.01 4.96 5.15
N THR A 112 17.58 5.87 5.93
CA THR A 112 18.79 5.62 6.74
C THR A 112 18.52 5.61 8.24
N ALA A 113 17.38 6.11 8.69
CA ALA A 113 17.00 6.19 10.10
C ALA A 113 15.49 5.97 10.31
N SER A 114 15.13 5.43 11.47
CA SER A 114 13.75 4.99 11.75
C SER A 114 12.73 6.12 11.84
N ASP A 115 13.17 7.32 12.24
CA ASP A 115 12.35 8.53 12.30
C ASP A 115 11.90 9.03 10.91
N GLN A 116 12.61 8.62 9.84
CA GLN A 116 12.26 8.94 8.45
C GLN A 116 11.12 8.08 7.89
N LEU A 117 10.83 6.93 8.51
CA LEU A 117 9.91 5.91 7.96
C LEU A 117 8.52 6.47 7.64
N ALA A 118 7.91 7.17 8.59
CA ALA A 118 6.55 7.69 8.42
C ALA A 118 6.50 8.73 7.28
N GLY A 119 7.45 9.66 7.26
CA GLY A 119 7.57 10.66 6.19
C GLY A 119 7.79 10.03 4.83
N PHE A 120 8.71 9.05 4.73
CA PHE A 120 9.00 8.33 3.50
C PHE A 120 7.75 7.65 2.92
N VAL A 121 6.96 6.98 3.76
CA VAL A 121 5.72 6.32 3.32
C VAL A 121 4.70 7.35 2.85
N VAL A 122 4.48 8.43 3.59
CA VAL A 122 3.53 9.48 3.20
C VAL A 122 3.96 10.15 1.90
N ASP A 123 5.25 10.42 1.72
CA ASP A 123 5.77 11.04 0.50
C ASP A 123 5.62 10.15 -0.73
N ALA A 124 5.82 8.84 -0.59
CA ALA A 124 5.60 7.88 -1.66
C ALA A 124 4.11 7.79 -2.06
N VAL A 125 3.19 7.76 -1.09
CA VAL A 125 1.75 7.81 -1.38
C VAL A 125 1.35 9.14 -2.01
N ALA A 126 1.89 10.26 -1.53
CA ALA A 126 1.66 11.58 -2.12
C ALA A 126 2.19 11.65 -3.56
N SER A 127 3.31 11.01 -3.85
CA SER A 127 3.83 10.86 -5.21
C SER A 127 2.87 10.07 -6.11
N ALA A 128 2.36 8.92 -5.62
CA ALA A 128 1.37 8.12 -6.34
C ALA A 128 0.08 8.90 -6.62
N LEU A 129 -0.38 9.72 -5.68
CA LEU A 129 -1.51 10.63 -5.88
C LEU A 129 -1.24 11.66 -6.98
N ARG A 130 -0.03 12.22 -7.03
CA ARG A 130 0.36 13.13 -8.13
C ARG A 130 0.44 12.41 -9.47
N ILE A 131 0.91 11.17 -9.51
CA ILE A 131 0.99 10.35 -10.75
C ILE A 131 -0.42 10.04 -11.27
N THR A 132 -1.35 9.68 -10.39
CA THR A 132 -2.70 9.24 -10.73
C THR A 132 -3.72 10.37 -10.85
N ARG A 133 -3.31 11.63 -10.62
CA ARG A 133 -4.20 12.81 -10.60
C ARG A 133 -4.98 12.98 -11.92
N PRO A 134 -6.20 13.52 -11.87
CA PRO A 134 -6.90 13.94 -13.07
C PRO A 134 -6.20 15.13 -13.74
N SER A 135 -6.51 15.37 -15.01
CA SER A 135 -6.16 16.61 -15.71
C SER A 135 -6.91 17.80 -15.10
N SER A 136 -6.59 19.01 -15.57
CA SER A 136 -7.32 20.23 -15.21
C SER A 136 -8.80 20.22 -15.61
N THR A 137 -9.23 19.28 -16.46
CA THR A 137 -10.63 19.09 -16.85
C THR A 137 -11.32 17.97 -16.06
N GLY A 138 -10.66 17.41 -15.04
CA GLY A 138 -11.17 16.29 -14.24
C GLY A 138 -11.03 14.92 -14.93
N ALA A 139 -10.41 14.85 -16.12
CA ALA A 139 -10.28 13.60 -16.87
C ALA A 139 -9.04 12.81 -16.42
N PHE A 140 -9.18 11.50 -16.22
CA PHE A 140 -8.05 10.61 -15.91
C PHE A 140 -7.42 10.06 -17.19
N PHE A 141 -6.08 10.11 -17.27
CA PHE A 141 -5.32 9.44 -18.30
C PHE A 141 -4.09 8.72 -17.70
N PRO A 142 -3.99 7.39 -17.87
CA PRO A 142 -5.01 6.49 -18.40
C PRO A 142 -6.29 6.48 -17.53
N ALA A 143 -7.41 6.02 -18.08
CA ALA A 143 -8.68 5.97 -17.33
C ALA A 143 -8.59 5.11 -16.05
N SER A 144 -7.70 4.10 -16.05
CA SER A 144 -7.39 3.25 -14.91
C SER A 144 -6.76 4.00 -13.72
N SER A 145 -6.22 5.22 -13.91
CA SER A 145 -5.74 6.05 -12.80
C SER A 145 -6.87 6.56 -11.89
N GLY A 146 -8.09 6.66 -12.41
CA GLY A 146 -9.24 7.20 -11.68
C GLY A 146 -9.56 6.43 -10.39
N PRO A 147 -9.80 5.11 -10.46
CA PRO A 147 -10.01 4.29 -9.27
C PRO A 147 -8.85 4.39 -8.26
N LEU A 148 -7.61 4.28 -8.73
CA LEU A 148 -6.41 4.36 -7.88
C LEU A 148 -6.37 5.69 -7.10
N HIS A 149 -6.57 6.80 -7.81
CA HIS A 149 -6.55 8.13 -7.23
C HIS A 149 -7.61 8.32 -6.15
N ARG A 150 -8.85 7.85 -6.42
CA ARG A 150 -9.96 7.94 -5.45
C ARG A 150 -9.70 7.10 -4.22
N ASN A 151 -9.25 5.86 -4.40
CA ASN A 151 -8.95 4.94 -3.31
C ASN A 151 -7.84 5.48 -2.41
N LEU A 152 -6.74 5.97 -3.01
CA LEU A 152 -5.63 6.57 -2.28
C LEU A 152 -6.04 7.85 -1.54
N THR A 153 -6.85 8.72 -2.18
CA THR A 153 -7.34 9.96 -1.55
C THR A 153 -8.21 9.66 -0.34
N ALA A 154 -9.09 8.66 -0.46
CA ALA A 154 -9.99 8.25 0.63
C ALA A 154 -9.23 7.61 1.80
N ALA A 155 -8.24 6.76 1.51
CA ALA A 155 -7.51 6.00 2.54
C ALA A 155 -6.37 6.78 3.20
N PHE A 156 -5.78 7.77 2.51
CA PHE A 156 -4.58 8.48 2.96
C PHE A 156 -4.75 10.01 2.88
N PRO A 157 -5.66 10.60 3.68
CA PRO A 157 -5.95 12.05 3.62
C PRO A 157 -4.72 12.92 3.90
N GLU A 158 -3.80 12.50 4.77
CA GLU A 158 -2.55 13.23 5.01
C GLU A 158 -1.66 13.28 3.75
N ALA A 159 -1.54 12.15 3.04
CA ALA A 159 -0.77 12.08 1.80
C ALA A 159 -1.43 12.90 0.69
N ALA A 160 -2.77 12.94 0.63
CA ALA A 160 -3.51 13.80 -0.29
C ALA A 160 -3.28 15.28 0.00
N GLN A 161 -3.31 15.68 1.27
CA GLN A 161 -2.95 17.05 1.66
C GLN A 161 -1.50 17.37 1.26
N ARG A 162 -0.55 16.47 1.50
CA ARG A 162 0.85 16.65 1.09
C ARG A 162 1.03 16.70 -0.43
N ALA A 163 0.21 15.97 -1.18
CA ALA A 163 0.24 15.95 -2.63
C ALA A 163 -0.21 17.29 -3.24
N PHE A 164 -1.22 17.93 -2.65
CA PHE A 164 -1.98 19.03 -3.26
C PHE A 164 -2.17 20.26 -2.35
N SER A 165 -1.27 20.52 -1.40
CA SER A 165 -1.31 21.68 -0.49
C SER A 165 -1.81 22.97 -1.17
N GLU A 166 -2.65 23.73 -0.46
CA GLU A 166 -3.47 24.86 -0.95
C GLU A 166 -2.77 25.70 -2.03
N GLY A 167 -3.23 25.50 -3.28
CA GLY A 167 -2.71 26.15 -4.49
C GLY A 167 -2.78 25.25 -5.74
N GLY A 168 -2.84 23.93 -5.57
CA GLY A 168 -3.11 22.97 -6.64
C GLY A 168 -4.57 22.50 -6.59
N LEU A 169 -5.44 23.16 -7.36
CA LEU A 169 -6.89 22.92 -7.41
C LEU A 169 -7.28 21.42 -7.39
N PRO A 170 -8.20 20.99 -6.50
CA PRO A 170 -8.98 19.78 -6.76
C PRO A 170 -9.94 20.09 -7.91
N CYS A 171 -9.81 19.33 -8.99
CA CYS A 171 -10.76 19.32 -10.11
C CYS A 171 -11.81 18.25 -9.86
#